data_AF-A0A2W5SMH7-F1
#
_entry.id   AF-A0A2W5SMH7-F1
#
_cell.length_a   1.000
_cell.length_b   1.000
_cell.length_c   1.000
_cell.angle_alpha   90.00
_cell.angle_beta   90.00
_cell.angle_gamma   90.00
#
_symmetry.space_group_name_H-M   'P 1'
#
loop_
_entity.id
_entity.type
_entity.pdbx_description
1 polymer ?
#
loop_
_entity_poly.entity_id
_entity_poly.type
_entity_poly.pdbx_seq_one_letter_code
_entity_poly.pdbx_strand_id
1 'polypeptide(L)'
;MNNDPSPFPNNEARDGLVLEFQRVTAKLVSAGLMSRVSSNRLMRAVNVQRTKAEVERQQLPQLILAVLLCIEDGTLTEGTHFVRRDGGLALHLESAAPAMFRAERSRLPVREMRRLFHFGWLHFRDVVKARCERVMFVPNEDRRRTVLLDVEKAHAFVGTRAPAVPVR
;
A
#
# COMPACT_ATOMS: atom_id res chain seq x y z
N MET A 1 -14.04 1.87 -19.88
CA MET A 1 -14.18 2.84 -18.77
C MET A 1 -15.02 2.17 -17.69
N ASN A 2 -14.39 1.52 -16.72
CA ASN A 2 -15.09 1.07 -15.50
C ASN A 2 -14.74 2.07 -14.40
N ASN A 3 -15.66 2.99 -14.12
CA ASN A 3 -15.66 3.79 -12.90
C ASN A 3 -16.11 2.89 -11.75
N ASP A 4 -15.28 1.93 -11.35
CA ASP A 4 -15.47 1.34 -10.04
C ASP A 4 -15.22 2.46 -9.02
N PRO A 5 -16.19 2.78 -8.15
CA PRO A 5 -15.99 3.80 -7.14
C PRO A 5 -14.81 3.33 -6.29
N SER A 6 -13.78 4.18 -6.22
CA SER A 6 -12.66 3.97 -5.29
C SER A 6 -13.27 3.59 -3.93
N PRO A 7 -12.79 2.53 -3.26
CA PRO A 7 -13.38 2.04 -2.00
C PRO A 7 -13.26 3.05 -0.84
N PHE A 8 -12.70 4.24 -1.12
CA PHE A 8 -12.65 5.36 -0.22
C PHE A 8 -13.60 6.47 -0.66
N PRO A 9 -14.23 7.15 0.31
CA PRO A 9 -14.90 8.39 0.03
C PRO A 9 -13.92 9.34 -0.69
N ASN A 10 -14.43 10.09 -1.68
CA ASN A 10 -13.68 11.20 -2.27
C ASN A 10 -13.26 12.20 -1.16
N ASN A 11 -12.33 13.11 -1.45
CA ASN A 11 -11.80 14.02 -0.42
C ASN A 11 -12.92 14.77 0.33
N GLU A 12 -13.99 15.14 -0.38
CA GLU A 12 -15.17 15.79 0.19
C GLU A 12 -15.93 14.90 1.18
N ALA A 13 -16.21 13.65 0.83
CA ALA A 13 -16.90 12.72 1.71
C ALA A 13 -16.05 12.34 2.93
N ARG A 14 -14.71 12.33 2.80
CA ARG A 14 -13.79 12.17 3.93
C ARG A 14 -13.82 13.37 4.86
N ASP A 15 -13.78 14.58 4.31
CA ASP A 15 -13.88 15.81 5.09
C ASP A 15 -15.24 15.89 5.79
N GLY A 16 -16.32 15.46 5.12
CA GLY A 16 -17.65 15.30 5.71
C GLY A 16 -17.67 14.37 6.92
N LEU A 17 -17.05 13.18 6.83
CA LEU A 17 -16.94 12.24 7.95
C LEU A 17 -16.14 12.81 9.12
N VAL A 18 -15.05 13.54 8.85
CA VAL A 18 -14.26 14.20 9.91
C VAL A 18 -15.09 15.28 10.61
N LEU A 19 -15.84 16.08 9.85
CA LEU A 19 -16.73 17.10 10.40
C LEU A 19 -17.86 16.47 11.23
N GLU A 20 -18.43 15.36 10.76
CA GLU A 20 -19.44 14.62 11.51
C GLU A 20 -18.87 14.06 12.82
N PHE A 21 -17.69 13.48 12.76
CA PHE A 21 -16.98 13.01 13.95
C PHE A 21 -16.66 14.14 14.94
N GLN A 22 -16.25 15.31 14.44
CA GLN A 22 -16.06 16.52 15.25
C GLN A 22 -17.36 16.95 15.94
N ARG A 23 -18.49 16.92 15.23
CA ARG A 23 -19.80 17.25 15.79
C ARG A 23 -20.22 16.27 16.88
N VAL A 24 -20.04 14.96 16.66
CA VAL A 24 -20.36 13.92 17.65
C VAL A 24 -19.49 14.06 18.88
N THR A 25 -18.18 14.25 18.71
CA THR A 25 -17.25 14.43 19.84
C THR A 25 -17.54 15.70 20.63
N ALA A 26 -17.91 16.80 19.97
CA ALA A 26 -18.37 18.02 20.64
C ALA A 26 -19.64 17.79 21.48
N LYS A 27 -20.62 17.03 20.97
CA LYS A 27 -21.84 16.66 21.71
C LYS A 27 -21.54 15.83 22.96
N LEU A 28 -20.61 14.88 22.86
CA LEU A 28 -20.17 14.09 24.03
C LEU A 28 -19.49 14.95 25.09
N VAL A 29 -18.71 15.96 24.68
CA VAL A 29 -18.12 16.93 25.62
C VAL A 29 -19.21 17.79 26.28
N SER A 30 -20.17 18.31 25.52
CA SER A 30 -21.25 19.11 26.09
C SER A 30 -22.15 18.31 27.04
N ALA A 31 -22.32 17.00 26.79
CA ALA A 31 -23.06 16.10 27.65
C ALA A 31 -22.29 15.64 28.90
N GLY A 32 -21.03 16.06 29.07
CA GLY A 32 -20.18 15.63 30.19
C GLY A 32 -19.68 14.18 30.09
N LEU A 33 -19.97 13.49 28.97
CA LEU A 33 -19.59 12.08 28.73
C LEU A 33 -18.13 11.93 28.28
N MET A 34 -17.50 13.02 27.86
CA MET A 34 -16.09 13.03 27.46
C MET A 34 -15.42 14.34 27.88
N SER A 35 -14.17 14.27 28.35
CA SER A 35 -13.39 15.48 28.64
C SER A 35 -12.96 16.21 27.35
N ARG A 36 -12.85 17.54 27.42
CA ARG A 36 -12.30 18.35 26.32
C ARG A 36 -10.88 17.90 25.92
N VAL A 37 -10.06 17.48 26.89
CA VAL A 37 -8.70 16.99 26.66
C VAL A 37 -8.72 15.70 25.84
N SER A 38 -9.57 14.74 26.20
CA SER A 38 -9.73 13.48 25.47
C SER A 38 -10.21 13.72 24.04
N SER A 39 -11.21 14.61 23.86
CA SER A 39 -11.69 15.02 22.54
C SER A 39 -10.58 15.59 21.66
N ASN A 40 -9.79 16.52 22.18
CA ASN A 40 -8.67 17.13 21.46
C ASN A 40 -7.60 16.10 21.07
N ARG A 41 -7.28 15.15 21.97
CA ARG A 41 -6.33 14.06 21.67
C ARG A 41 -6.86 13.16 20.55
N LEU A 42 -8.14 12.80 20.60
CA LEU A 42 -8.79 11.97 19.61
C LEU A 42 -8.80 12.66 18.23
N MET A 43 -9.14 13.95 18.18
CA MET A 43 -9.11 14.73 16.94
C MET A 43 -7.70 14.83 16.34
N ARG A 44 -6.66 15.02 17.16
CA ARG A 44 -5.27 14.97 16.71
C ARG A 44 -4.92 13.60 16.14
N ALA A 45 -5.30 12.52 16.81
CA ALA A 45 -5.04 11.16 16.35
C ALA A 45 -5.70 10.89 15.00
N VAL A 46 -6.97 11.30 14.82
CA VAL A 46 -7.70 11.18 13.54
C VAL A 46 -6.97 11.93 12.43
N ASN A 47 -6.55 13.18 12.67
CA ASN A 47 -5.83 13.96 11.67
C ASN A 47 -4.48 13.33 11.30
N VAL A 48 -3.74 12.81 12.28
CA VAL A 48 -2.47 12.10 12.03
C VAL A 48 -2.69 10.86 11.16
N GLN A 49 -3.71 10.05 11.47
CA GLN A 49 -4.03 8.87 10.66
C GLN A 49 -4.49 9.24 9.25
N ARG A 50 -5.25 10.32 9.12
CA ARG A 50 -5.69 10.85 7.82
C ARG A 50 -4.51 11.18 6.92
N THR A 51 -3.58 12.01 7.41
CA THR A 51 -2.38 12.40 6.66
C THR A 51 -1.53 11.19 6.32
N LYS A 52 -1.38 10.26 7.27
CA LYS A 52 -0.66 9.00 7.05
C LYS A 52 -1.27 8.17 5.90
N ALA A 53 -2.59 7.99 5.90
CA ALA A 53 -3.29 7.25 4.86
C ALA A 53 -3.21 7.95 3.50
N GLU A 54 -3.18 9.29 3.46
CA GLU A 54 -2.98 10.05 2.22
C GLU A 54 -1.60 9.81 1.62
N VAL A 55 -0.55 9.85 2.44
CA VAL A 55 0.82 9.53 2.01
C VAL A 55 0.90 8.09 1.50
N GLU A 56 0.34 7.13 2.22
CA GLU A 56 0.34 5.71 1.82
C GLU A 56 -0.42 5.49 0.51
N ARG A 57 -1.56 6.18 0.32
CA ARG A 57 -2.35 6.14 -0.93
C ARG A 57 -1.58 6.68 -2.12
N GLN A 58 -0.75 7.70 -1.91
CA GLN A 58 0.08 8.26 -2.99
C GLN A 58 1.30 7.39 -3.29
N GLN A 59 1.91 6.78 -2.28
CA GLN A 59 3.14 6.00 -2.42
C GLN A 59 2.93 4.56 -2.90
N LEU A 60 1.81 3.92 -2.53
CA LEU A 60 1.55 2.53 -2.90
C LEU A 60 1.57 2.29 -4.43
N PRO A 61 0.89 3.09 -5.27
CA PRO A 61 0.98 2.93 -6.72
C PRO A 61 2.41 3.06 -7.25
N GLN A 62 3.21 3.98 -6.68
CA GLN A 62 4.60 4.19 -7.09
C GLN A 62 5.47 2.97 -6.75
N LEU A 63 5.26 2.37 -5.57
CA LEU A 63 5.96 1.15 -5.18
C LEU A 63 5.57 -0.03 -6.11
N ILE A 64 4.28 -0.20 -6.39
CA ILE A 64 3.80 -1.26 -7.29
C ILE A 64 4.39 -1.08 -8.70
N LEU A 65 4.37 0.15 -9.23
CA LEU A 65 4.97 0.46 -10.53
C LEU A 65 6.46 0.14 -10.54
N ALA A 66 7.21 0.57 -9.51
CA ALA A 66 8.62 0.27 -9.40
C ALA A 66 8.89 -1.24 -9.38
N VAL A 67 8.08 -2.02 -8.65
CA VAL A 67 8.20 -3.49 -8.63
C VAL A 67 7.97 -4.07 -10.03
N LEU A 68 6.90 -3.67 -10.72
CA LEU A 68 6.58 -4.18 -12.07
C LEU A 68 7.70 -3.87 -13.07
N LEU A 69 8.20 -2.64 -13.08
CA LEU A 69 9.31 -2.23 -13.95
C LEU A 69 10.60 -2.97 -13.64
N CYS A 70 10.90 -3.21 -12.35
CA CYS A 70 12.07 -3.99 -11.97
C CYS A 70 11.98 -5.45 -12.39
N ILE A 71 10.77 -5.98 -12.55
CA ILE A 71 10.55 -7.33 -13.10
C ILE A 71 10.77 -7.31 -14.61
N GLU A 72 10.24 -6.28 -15.29
CA GLU A 72 10.38 -6.12 -16.75
C GLU A 72 11.84 -5.88 -17.18
N ASP A 73 12.60 -5.07 -16.44
CA ASP A 73 13.99 -4.75 -16.75
C ASP A 73 15.02 -5.78 -16.22
N GLY A 74 14.56 -6.80 -15.51
CA GLY A 74 15.38 -7.89 -14.97
C GLY A 74 16.11 -7.58 -13.65
N THR A 75 15.93 -6.39 -13.06
CA THR A 75 16.45 -6.05 -11.72
C THR A 75 15.97 -7.04 -10.65
N LEU A 76 14.69 -7.41 -10.72
CA LEU A 76 14.10 -8.48 -9.93
C LEU A 76 13.99 -9.73 -10.80
N THR A 77 14.64 -10.80 -10.35
CA THR A 77 14.65 -12.11 -11.00
C THR A 77 13.67 -13.09 -10.37
N GLU A 78 13.02 -13.91 -11.20
CA GLU A 78 12.13 -14.99 -10.77
C GLU A 78 12.91 -16.08 -10.01
N GLY A 79 12.26 -16.71 -9.03
CA GLY A 79 12.87 -17.70 -8.13
C GLY A 79 13.74 -17.09 -7.02
N THR A 80 14.20 -15.84 -7.19
CA THR A 80 14.98 -15.12 -6.16
C THR A 80 14.21 -13.99 -5.49
N HIS A 81 13.49 -13.19 -6.27
CA HIS A 81 12.81 -12.00 -5.76
C HIS A 81 11.30 -12.16 -5.78
N PHE A 82 10.79 -12.90 -6.76
CA PHE A 82 9.38 -13.24 -6.87
C PHE A 82 9.18 -14.62 -7.50
N VAL A 83 7.95 -15.13 -7.45
CA VAL A 83 7.48 -16.23 -8.28
C VAL A 83 6.08 -15.94 -8.81
N ARG A 84 5.77 -16.39 -10.03
CA ARG A 84 4.42 -16.30 -10.60
C ARG A 84 3.53 -17.43 -10.06
N ARG A 85 2.30 -17.11 -9.66
CA ARG A 85 1.29 -18.08 -9.18
C ARG A 85 -0.12 -17.61 -9.49
N ASP A 86 -0.95 -18.49 -10.05
CA ASP A 86 -2.39 -18.27 -10.24
C ASP A 86 -2.75 -16.91 -10.88
N GLY A 87 -2.01 -16.52 -11.93
CA GLY A 87 -2.17 -15.22 -12.61
C GLY A 87 -1.65 -14.01 -11.83
N GLY A 88 -1.08 -14.23 -10.64
CA GLY A 88 -0.46 -13.23 -9.78
C GLY A 88 1.05 -13.44 -9.59
N LEU A 89 1.60 -12.63 -8.69
CA LEU A 89 3.02 -12.57 -8.37
C LEU A 89 3.21 -12.55 -6.85
N ALA A 90 3.93 -13.53 -6.33
CA ALA A 90 4.37 -13.53 -4.94
C ALA A 90 5.75 -12.88 -4.83
N LEU A 91 5.82 -11.68 -4.24
CA LEU A 91 7.04 -10.89 -4.06
C LEU A 91 7.65 -11.12 -2.67
N HIS A 92 8.92 -11.47 -2.60
CA HIS A 92 9.64 -11.61 -1.33
C HIS A 92 10.38 -10.31 -0.97
N LEU A 93 9.79 -9.54 -0.05
CA LEU A 93 10.27 -8.19 0.27
C LEU A 93 11.70 -8.13 0.83
N GLU A 94 12.15 -9.17 1.57
CA GLU A 94 13.50 -9.16 2.15
C GLU A 94 14.61 -9.30 1.08
N SER A 95 14.33 -9.96 -0.06
CA SER A 95 15.27 -9.99 -1.18
C SER A 95 15.02 -8.87 -2.19
N ALA A 96 13.75 -8.52 -2.45
CA ALA A 96 13.41 -7.51 -3.43
C ALA A 96 13.86 -6.09 -3.03
N ALA A 97 13.64 -5.67 -1.78
CA ALA A 97 13.97 -4.29 -1.40
C ALA A 97 15.47 -3.96 -1.52
N PRO A 98 16.40 -4.82 -1.06
CA PRO A 98 17.83 -4.59 -1.27
C PRO A 98 18.24 -4.58 -2.75
N ALA A 99 17.62 -5.41 -3.59
CA ALA A 99 17.87 -5.41 -5.03
C ALA A 99 17.43 -4.08 -5.68
N MET A 100 16.20 -3.63 -5.39
CA MET A 100 15.69 -2.35 -5.88
C MET A 100 16.49 -1.16 -5.36
N PHE A 101 16.98 -1.22 -4.11
CA PHE A 101 17.84 -0.18 -3.54
C PHE A 101 19.18 -0.09 -4.25
N ARG A 102 19.85 -1.23 -4.47
CA ARG A 102 21.14 -1.28 -5.18
C ARG A 102 21.04 -0.82 -6.63
N ALA A 103 19.91 -1.08 -7.27
CA ALA A 103 19.63 -0.63 -8.63
C ALA A 103 19.06 0.81 -8.69
N GLU A 104 19.02 1.52 -7.56
CA GLU A 104 18.47 2.89 -7.45
C GLU A 104 17.01 3.04 -7.91
N ARG A 105 16.26 1.93 -7.97
CA ARG A 105 14.84 1.89 -8.37
C ARG A 105 13.89 2.29 -7.25
N SER A 106 14.31 2.14 -6.00
CA SER A 106 13.56 2.57 -4.82
C SER A 106 14.47 2.81 -3.64
N ARG A 107 14.22 3.89 -2.89
CA ARG A 107 14.90 4.17 -1.60
C ARG A 107 14.10 3.72 -0.39
N LEU A 108 12.97 3.05 -0.60
CA LEU A 108 12.11 2.62 0.51
C LEU A 108 12.76 1.46 1.26
N PRO A 109 12.92 1.53 2.59
CA PRO A 109 13.39 0.40 3.37
C PRO A 109 12.32 -0.71 3.38
N VAL A 110 12.74 -1.97 3.61
CA VAL A 110 11.84 -3.14 3.68
C VAL A 110 10.64 -2.88 4.59
N ARG A 111 10.86 -2.24 5.75
CA ARG A 111 9.80 -1.91 6.72
C ARG A 111 8.73 -1.01 6.12
N GLU A 112 9.12 -0.03 5.30
CA GLU A 112 8.17 0.89 4.67
C GLU A 112 7.44 0.21 3.51
N MET A 113 8.14 -0.61 2.71
CA MET A 113 7.49 -1.45 1.69
C MET A 113 6.44 -2.38 2.31
N ARG A 114 6.76 -3.04 3.44
CA ARG A 114 5.81 -3.86 4.21
C ARG A 114 4.58 -3.09 4.63
N ARG A 115 4.79 -1.87 5.14
CA ARG A 115 3.71 -1.00 5.60
C ARG A 115 2.81 -0.58 4.44
N LEU A 116 3.39 -0.22 3.29
CA LEU A 116 2.63 0.11 2.08
C LEU A 116 1.86 -1.08 1.55
N PHE A 117 2.46 -2.27 1.46
CA PHE A 117 1.73 -3.47 1.05
C PHE A 117 0.67 -3.92 2.07
N HIS A 118 0.87 -3.65 3.37
CA HIS A 118 -0.18 -3.86 4.37
C HIS A 118 -1.36 -2.90 4.16
N PHE A 119 -1.08 -1.62 3.90
CA PHE A 119 -2.11 -0.65 3.49
C PHE A 119 -2.82 -1.11 2.21
N GLY A 120 -2.07 -1.58 1.21
CA GLY A 120 -2.57 -2.19 -0.01
C GLY A 120 -3.54 -3.35 0.26
N TRP A 121 -3.14 -4.29 1.11
CA TRP A 121 -3.99 -5.43 1.48
C TRP A 121 -5.25 -5.02 2.27
N LEU A 122 -5.20 -3.95 3.06
CA LEU A 122 -6.37 -3.47 3.78
C LEU A 122 -7.40 -2.81 2.85
N HIS A 123 -6.94 -2.18 1.77
CA HIS A 123 -7.76 -1.22 1.03
C HIS A 123 -7.89 -1.47 -0.47
N PHE A 124 -7.02 -2.30 -1.06
CA PHE A 124 -6.94 -2.64 -2.48
C PHE A 124 -6.72 -4.15 -2.61
N ARG A 125 -7.65 -4.96 -2.08
CA ARG A 125 -7.53 -6.43 -2.00
C ARG A 125 -7.55 -7.14 -3.35
N ASP A 126 -8.14 -6.51 -4.34
CA ASP A 126 -8.11 -6.94 -5.74
C ASP A 126 -6.70 -6.82 -6.33
N VAL A 127 -5.90 -5.85 -5.87
CA VAL A 127 -4.50 -5.65 -6.28
C VAL A 127 -3.53 -6.44 -5.38
N VAL A 128 -3.67 -6.30 -4.06
CA VAL A 128 -2.83 -6.98 -3.05
C VAL A 128 -3.67 -8.06 -2.37
N LYS A 129 -3.68 -9.26 -2.98
CA LYS A 129 -4.54 -10.39 -2.56
C LYS A 129 -4.20 -10.88 -1.16
N ALA A 130 -2.91 -10.91 -0.81
CA ALA A 130 -2.45 -11.42 0.48
C ALA A 130 -1.15 -10.76 0.96
N ARG A 131 -0.96 -10.75 2.27
CA ARG A 131 0.29 -10.34 2.92
C ARG A 131 0.84 -11.45 3.79
N CYS A 132 2.16 -11.52 3.85
CA CYS A 132 2.90 -12.47 4.66
C CYS A 132 2.54 -13.94 4.38
N GLU A 133 2.33 -14.28 3.11
CA GLU A 133 2.17 -15.68 2.73
C GLU A 133 3.50 -16.43 2.79
N ARG A 134 3.36 -17.74 2.98
CA ARG A 134 4.43 -18.71 2.93
C ARG A 134 4.41 -19.32 1.53
N VAL A 135 5.46 -19.08 0.74
CA VAL A 135 5.48 -19.40 -0.68
C VAL A 135 6.78 -20.13 -1.04
N MET A 136 6.64 -21.23 -1.78
CA MET A 136 7.78 -21.95 -2.35
C MET A 136 8.30 -21.20 -3.57
N PHE A 137 9.58 -20.81 -3.53
CA PHE A 137 10.27 -20.06 -4.59
C PHE A 137 11.03 -20.99 -5.54
N VAL A 138 11.71 -21.98 -4.98
CA VAL A 138 12.33 -23.11 -5.69
C VAL A 138 12.00 -24.40 -4.93
N PRO A 139 12.25 -25.61 -5.50
CA PRO A 139 12.04 -26.85 -4.78
C PRO A 139 12.74 -26.81 -3.42
N ASN A 140 11.99 -27.09 -2.36
CA ASN A 140 12.44 -27.08 -0.96
C ASN A 140 12.86 -25.72 -0.37
N GLU A 141 12.69 -24.60 -1.09
CA GLU A 141 12.92 -23.28 -0.52
C GLU A 141 11.62 -22.51 -0.30
N ASP A 142 11.23 -22.44 0.96
CA ASP A 142 10.04 -21.77 1.41
C ASP A 142 10.37 -20.43 2.05
N ARG A 143 9.72 -19.37 1.58
CA ARG A 143 9.93 -18.03 2.09
C ARG A 143 8.65 -17.48 2.69
N ARG A 144 8.81 -16.92 3.89
CA ARG A 144 7.76 -16.16 4.57
C ARG A 144 7.77 -14.72 4.09
N ARG A 145 6.85 -13.92 4.62
CA ARG A 145 6.90 -12.45 4.49
C ARG A 145 6.74 -11.97 3.03
N THR A 146 6.12 -12.81 2.19
CA THR A 146 5.80 -12.50 0.80
C THR A 146 4.53 -11.67 0.70
N VAL A 147 4.33 -11.02 -0.44
CA VAL A 147 3.09 -10.30 -0.76
C VAL A 147 2.59 -10.83 -2.09
N LEU A 148 1.31 -11.16 -2.18
CA LEU A 148 0.69 -11.64 -3.40
C LEU A 148 0.01 -10.47 -4.12
N LEU A 149 0.46 -10.19 -5.34
CA LEU A 149 -0.10 -9.19 -6.23
C LEU A 149 -0.89 -9.87 -7.35
N ASP A 150 -2.05 -9.32 -7.68
CA ASP A 150 -2.67 -9.57 -8.97
C ASP A 150 -1.96 -8.73 -10.04
N VAL A 151 -1.38 -9.36 -11.05
CA VAL A 151 -0.57 -8.61 -12.04
C VAL A 151 -1.47 -7.72 -12.90
N GLU A 152 -2.61 -8.24 -13.38
CA GLU A 152 -3.52 -7.48 -14.23
C GLU A 152 -4.11 -6.28 -13.47
N LYS A 153 -4.60 -6.50 -12.25
CA LYS A 153 -5.11 -5.40 -11.42
C LYS A 153 -4.00 -4.45 -10.98
N ALA A 154 -2.77 -4.92 -10.75
CA ALA A 154 -1.64 -4.06 -10.44
C ALA A 154 -1.31 -3.12 -11.60
N HIS A 155 -1.28 -3.61 -12.85
CA HIS A 155 -1.10 -2.76 -14.03
C HIS A 155 -2.26 -1.76 -14.19
N ALA A 156 -3.51 -2.19 -14.01
CA ALA A 156 -4.65 -1.28 -14.04
C ALA A 156 -4.60 -0.22 -12.91
N PHE A 157 -4.13 -0.61 -11.73
CA PHE A 157 -4.03 0.24 -10.54
C PHE A 157 -3.00 1.36 -10.68
N VAL A 158 -1.85 1.07 -11.32
CA VAL A 158 -0.83 2.09 -11.60
C VAL A 158 -1.15 2.91 -12.87
N GLY A 159 -2.03 2.38 -13.73
CA GLY A 159 -2.36 2.92 -15.05
C GLY A 159 -1.21 2.79 -16.04
N THR A 160 -1.42 3.16 -17.31
CA THR A 160 -0.34 3.40 -18.29
C THR A 160 0.47 4.65 -17.92
N ARG A 161 0.81 4.84 -16.64
CA ARG A 161 1.73 5.89 -16.20
C ARG A 161 3.12 5.44 -16.61
N ALA A 162 3.59 6.03 -17.71
CA ALA A 162 4.97 5.92 -18.13
C ALA A 162 5.89 6.16 -16.93
N PRO A 163 6.93 5.33 -16.74
CA PRO A 163 7.89 5.53 -15.66
C PRO A 163 8.40 6.96 -15.65
N ALA A 164 8.29 7.62 -14.51
CA ALA A 164 9.17 8.73 -14.19
C ALA A 164 10.54 8.14 -13.78
N VAL A 165 11.28 7.64 -14.76
CA VAL A 165 12.70 7.29 -14.59
C VAL A 165 13.48 8.07 -15.65
N PRO A 166 14.48 8.87 -15.27
CA PRO A 166 15.37 9.44 -16.26
C PRO A 166 16.16 8.29 -16.90
N VAL A 167 16.01 8.13 -18.20
CA VAL A 167 16.95 7.33 -18.99
C VAL A 167 18.30 8.03 -18.90
N ARG A 168 19.29 7.40 -18.28
CA ARG A 168 20.73 7.59 -18.52
C ARG A 168 21.53 6.46 -17.90
#